data_AF-A0A0U1KLM3-F1
#
_entry.id   AF-A0A0U1KLM3-F1
#
_cell.length_a   1.000
_cell.length_b   1.000
_cell.length_c   1.000
_cell.angle_alpha   90.00
_cell.angle_beta   90.00
_cell.angle_gamma   90.00
#
_symmetry.space_group_name_H-M   'P 1'
#
loop_
_entity.id
_entity.type
_entity.pdbx_description
1 polymer ?
#
loop_
_entity_poly.entity_id
_entity_poly.type
_entity_poly.pdbx_seq_one_letter_code
_entity_poly.pdbx_strand_id
1 'polypeptide(L)'
;MLHTIIKPNLYQDSVSLMLLANKLSSMDGVEQISIMMGTPANKDIFKNTGLYTPELDDAKPSDMCIVIRTEDPEIIDTVLEQIDSFIQDQSSSGSANDYENVRTWDRALQQLPDANMALLSIPGQHAATEAHKALDRGLHVFMFSDNVSKEDEKELKDKAHDKGLLVMGPDCGTGILSGVPLAFANVVEEGNIGIVGASGTGIQEVSSLIDRLGGGITHAIGTGGRDLKGDIGAVTMLDGIAALEQDPNTKVIVVISKPPEKAVREQVVQKLRGLSKPAVAVFMGEKPEAHETNIQYAYTLEETARYAIELAKGQKVDAFDEAKRPNLTLHANQTAIKGLYSGGTLASEAAMLLYEVLGIEKSNNEEGYLLKAANHEVIDLGDDKYTKNKPHPMIDPSTRNTFIEEAARDEATGVILFDTVLGYGSHDDPAGEVVKAVNNAKSIASEQGKELYFVTSICGTSKDPQTFEEQKNKLIAANVIVEESNVRAVKTSLELLGKELPTTTTDLPVEEKAAQPEAEVSEVSQKIMDLLVNKPRVVNVGLASFAPTVINHGGKVVQYDWQPVAGGNERLAKILAKLQ
;
A
#
# COMPACT_ATOMS: atom_id res chain seq x y z
N MET A 1 10.61 20.73 -30.94
CA MET A 1 12.03 20.95 -30.54
C MET A 1 12.23 20.48 -29.09
N LEU A 2 13.46 20.15 -28.68
CA LEU A 2 13.77 19.80 -27.28
C LEU A 2 14.21 21.03 -26.51
N HIS A 3 13.69 21.20 -25.31
CA HIS A 3 14.02 22.28 -24.38
C HIS A 3 14.42 21.68 -23.04
N THR A 4 15.61 22.03 -22.56
CA THR A 4 16.18 21.51 -21.31
C THR A 4 16.27 22.61 -20.27
N ILE A 5 15.81 22.30 -19.08
CA ILE A 5 15.80 23.18 -17.92
C ILE A 5 16.43 22.43 -16.75
N ILE A 6 17.43 23.05 -16.12
CA ILE A 6 18.11 22.47 -14.96
C ILE A 6 17.85 23.39 -13.76
N LYS A 7 17.20 22.87 -12.73
CA LYS A 7 16.97 23.55 -11.45
C LYS A 7 18.03 23.05 -10.45
N PRO A 8 19.07 23.85 -10.16
CA PRO A 8 20.22 23.39 -9.38
C PRO A 8 19.88 23.18 -7.90
N ASN A 9 20.44 22.14 -7.29
CA ASN A 9 20.30 21.78 -5.87
C ASN A 9 18.84 21.63 -5.39
N LEU A 10 17.92 21.33 -6.31
CA LEU A 10 16.53 21.06 -6.00
C LEU A 10 16.31 19.56 -6.05
N TYR A 11 16.67 18.88 -4.96
CA TYR A 11 16.40 17.45 -4.83
C TYR A 11 14.90 17.23 -4.65
N GLN A 12 14.37 16.35 -5.48
CA GLN A 12 12.99 15.87 -5.40
C GLN A 12 13.03 14.35 -5.44
N ASP A 13 12.15 13.70 -4.68
CA ASP A 13 12.02 12.26 -4.74
C ASP A 13 11.41 11.81 -6.07
N SER A 14 11.60 10.55 -6.44
CA SER A 14 11.14 10.02 -7.73
C SER A 14 9.62 10.06 -7.88
N VAL A 15 8.85 9.85 -6.81
CA VAL A 15 7.37 9.86 -6.89
C VAL A 15 6.88 11.27 -7.19
N SER A 16 7.39 12.29 -6.49
CA SER A 16 7.09 13.70 -6.75
C SER A 16 7.41 14.09 -8.19
N LEU A 17 8.60 13.71 -8.67
CA LEU A 17 9.02 13.99 -10.05
C LEU A 17 8.11 13.32 -11.08
N MET A 18 7.67 12.08 -10.82
CA MET A 18 6.85 11.31 -11.74
C MET A 18 5.40 11.81 -11.76
N LEU A 19 4.83 12.21 -10.61
CA LEU A 19 3.52 12.86 -10.57
C LEU A 19 3.52 14.19 -11.32
N LEU A 20 4.56 14.99 -11.14
CA LEU A 20 4.74 16.24 -11.87
C LEU A 20 4.87 16.00 -13.38
N ALA A 21 5.71 15.03 -13.78
CA ALA A 21 5.87 14.67 -15.19
C ALA A 21 4.55 14.21 -15.82
N ASN A 22 3.76 13.37 -15.13
CA ASN A 22 2.47 12.91 -15.62
C ASN A 22 1.46 14.05 -15.77
N LYS A 23 1.33 14.92 -14.75
CA LYS A 23 0.47 16.11 -14.82
C LYS A 23 0.81 16.97 -16.04
N LEU A 24 2.09 17.27 -16.22
CA LEU A 24 2.56 18.14 -17.30
C LEU A 24 2.49 17.45 -18.68
N SER A 25 2.61 16.13 -18.74
CA SER A 25 2.46 15.37 -19.99
C SER A 25 1.05 15.41 -20.56
N SER A 26 0.04 15.75 -19.74
CA SER A 26 -1.35 15.87 -20.17
C SER A 26 -1.72 17.26 -20.70
N MET A 27 -0.78 18.21 -20.72
CA MET A 27 -1.02 19.56 -21.21
C MET A 27 -1.02 19.62 -22.74
N ASP A 28 -2.02 20.29 -23.31
CA ASP A 28 -2.04 20.62 -24.74
C ASP A 28 -0.77 21.40 -25.12
N GLY A 29 -0.10 20.96 -26.19
CA GLY A 29 1.16 21.55 -26.65
C GLY A 29 2.42 20.88 -26.09
N VAL A 30 2.32 19.92 -25.16
CA VAL A 30 3.46 19.09 -24.73
C VAL A 30 3.42 17.75 -25.45
N GLU A 31 4.37 17.48 -26.36
CA GLU A 31 4.45 16.17 -27.04
C GLU A 31 5.03 15.10 -26.12
N GLN A 32 6.04 15.49 -25.34
CA GLN A 32 6.74 14.59 -24.43
C GLN A 32 7.44 15.42 -23.35
N ILE A 33 7.38 14.99 -22.10
CA ILE A 33 8.14 15.60 -21.01
C ILE A 33 8.79 14.51 -20.17
N SER A 34 10.00 14.77 -19.69
CA SER A 34 10.67 13.92 -18.70
C SER A 34 11.31 14.79 -17.64
N ILE A 35 11.07 14.44 -16.38
CA ILE A 35 11.59 15.14 -15.21
C ILE A 35 12.31 14.12 -14.34
N MET A 36 13.62 14.28 -14.16
CA MET A 36 14.45 13.35 -13.40
C MET A 36 15.58 14.09 -12.67
N MET A 37 16.13 13.49 -11.62
CA MET A 37 17.38 13.99 -11.03
C MET A 37 18.56 13.82 -12.01
N GLY A 38 19.55 14.71 -11.99
CA GLY A 38 20.73 14.72 -12.87
C GLY A 38 21.77 13.62 -12.60
N THR A 39 21.34 12.43 -12.17
CA THR A 39 22.22 11.28 -11.90
C THR A 39 22.76 10.70 -13.21
N PRO A 40 23.93 10.04 -13.21
CA PRO A 40 24.46 9.38 -14.41
C PRO A 40 23.46 8.38 -15.03
N ALA A 41 22.76 7.59 -14.20
CA ALA A 41 21.76 6.63 -14.66
C ALA A 41 20.58 7.33 -15.37
N ASN A 42 20.06 8.43 -14.81
CA ASN A 42 18.97 9.17 -15.42
C ASN A 42 19.39 9.90 -16.71
N LYS A 43 20.64 10.37 -16.79
CA LYS A 43 21.20 10.90 -18.04
C LYS A 43 21.20 9.86 -19.16
N ASP A 44 21.47 8.60 -18.83
CA ASP A 44 21.37 7.51 -19.80
C ASP A 44 19.92 7.20 -20.19
N ILE A 45 18.96 7.39 -19.28
CA ILE A 45 17.52 7.31 -19.61
C ILE A 45 17.15 8.40 -20.62
N PHE A 46 17.53 9.66 -20.41
CA PHE A 46 17.30 10.74 -21.38
C PHE A 46 17.87 10.40 -22.78
N LYS A 47 19.04 9.77 -22.85
CA LYS A 47 19.63 9.32 -24.12
C LYS A 47 18.77 8.24 -24.79
N ASN A 48 18.36 7.23 -24.01
CA ASN A 48 17.60 6.09 -24.51
C ASN A 48 16.17 6.46 -24.93
N THR A 49 15.57 7.50 -24.33
CA THR A 49 14.23 7.98 -24.67
C THR A 49 14.23 9.07 -25.74
N GLY A 50 15.39 9.43 -26.29
CA GLY A 50 15.52 10.49 -27.31
C GLY A 50 15.25 11.90 -26.77
N LEU A 51 15.28 12.08 -25.46
CA LEU A 51 15.11 13.36 -24.75
C LEU A 51 16.45 13.92 -24.24
N TYR A 52 17.57 13.46 -24.77
CA TYR A 52 18.87 13.98 -24.37
C TYR A 52 19.18 15.29 -25.10
N THR A 53 19.73 16.25 -24.35
CA THR A 53 20.37 17.44 -24.89
C THR A 53 21.75 17.65 -24.23
N PRO A 54 22.71 18.31 -24.91
CA PRO A 54 24.06 18.52 -24.36
C PRO A 54 24.09 19.23 -23.00
N GLU A 55 23.11 20.09 -22.72
CA GLU A 55 22.99 20.82 -21.46
C GLU A 55 22.89 19.88 -20.24
N LEU A 56 22.35 18.66 -20.42
CA LEU A 56 22.26 17.66 -19.35
C LEU A 56 23.62 17.17 -18.85
N ASP A 57 24.70 17.33 -19.61
CA ASP A 57 26.04 16.92 -19.17
C ASP A 57 26.50 17.74 -17.96
N ASP A 58 26.08 19.00 -17.86
CA ASP A 58 26.42 19.93 -16.77
C ASP A 58 25.61 19.68 -15.48
N ALA A 59 24.51 18.93 -15.56
CA ALA A 59 23.67 18.64 -14.40
C ALA A 59 24.40 17.75 -13.37
N LYS A 60 24.28 18.09 -12.09
CA LYS A 60 24.77 17.26 -10.97
C LYS A 60 23.66 16.32 -10.50
N PRO A 61 23.99 15.24 -9.76
CA PRO A 61 22.96 14.32 -9.28
C PRO A 61 21.97 14.95 -8.28
N SER A 62 22.29 16.10 -7.71
CA SER A 62 21.41 16.93 -6.86
C SER A 62 20.49 17.89 -7.63
N ASP A 63 20.62 17.98 -8.95
CA ASP A 63 19.88 18.94 -9.78
C ASP A 63 18.66 18.26 -10.41
N MET A 64 17.53 18.96 -10.42
CA MET A 64 16.34 18.48 -11.13
C MET A 64 16.46 18.88 -12.61
N CYS A 65 16.39 17.90 -13.50
CA CYS A 65 16.47 18.05 -14.94
C CYS A 65 15.09 17.85 -15.56
N ILE A 66 14.64 18.83 -16.33
CA ILE A 66 13.37 18.81 -17.07
C ILE A 66 13.71 18.90 -18.54
N VAL A 67 13.21 17.95 -19.35
CA VAL A 67 13.30 18.03 -20.80
C VAL A 67 11.91 17.96 -21.40
N ILE A 68 11.57 18.96 -22.21
CA ILE A 68 10.27 19.12 -22.86
C ILE A 68 10.48 19.03 -24.36
N ARG A 69 9.71 18.17 -25.02
CA ARG A 69 9.52 18.15 -26.47
C ARG A 69 8.22 18.88 -26.79
N THR A 70 8.33 19.96 -27.54
CA THR A 70 7.17 20.75 -27.99
C THR A 70 7.50 21.51 -29.27
N GLU A 71 6.52 21.69 -30.14
CA GLU A 71 6.57 22.62 -31.28
C GLU A 71 6.13 24.04 -30.92
N ASP A 72 5.59 24.25 -29.71
CA ASP A 72 5.09 25.53 -29.19
C ASP A 72 6.01 26.07 -28.09
N PRO A 73 6.87 27.07 -28.38
CA PRO A 73 7.73 27.66 -27.36
C PRO A 73 6.98 28.36 -26.23
N GLU A 74 5.73 28.79 -26.43
CA GLU A 74 4.95 29.52 -25.42
C GLU A 74 4.49 28.60 -24.28
N ILE A 75 4.38 27.29 -24.52
CA ILE A 75 4.01 26.33 -23.46
C ILE A 75 5.08 26.18 -22.39
N ILE A 76 6.35 26.53 -22.70
CA ILE A 76 7.49 26.36 -21.79
C ILE A 76 7.32 27.21 -20.53
N ASP A 77 6.88 28.47 -20.67
CA ASP A 77 6.65 29.36 -19.54
C ASP A 77 5.50 28.84 -18.67
N THR A 78 4.44 28.32 -19.28
CA THR A 78 3.31 27.71 -18.55
C THR A 78 3.74 26.45 -17.80
N VAL A 79 4.56 25.60 -18.43
CA VAL A 79 5.13 24.41 -17.78
C VAL A 79 6.02 24.81 -16.60
N LEU A 80 6.85 25.83 -16.77
CA LEU A 80 7.70 26.37 -15.70
C LEU A 80 6.86 26.91 -14.53
N GLU A 81 5.80 27.65 -14.81
CA GLU A 81 4.86 28.14 -13.79
C GLU A 81 4.19 26.98 -13.03
N GLN A 82 3.78 25.91 -13.73
CA GLN A 82 3.21 24.72 -13.09
C GLN A 82 4.24 23.97 -12.23
N ILE A 83 5.50 23.90 -12.68
CA ILE A 83 6.60 23.30 -11.90
C ILE A 83 6.87 24.13 -10.65
N ASP A 84 7.00 25.45 -10.79
CA ASP A 84 7.25 26.34 -9.67
C ASP A 84 6.06 26.34 -8.71
N SER A 85 4.81 26.27 -9.20
CA SER A 85 3.62 26.08 -8.38
C SER A 85 3.63 24.72 -7.67
N PHE A 86 4.01 23.63 -8.33
CA PHE A 86 4.07 22.31 -7.69
C PHE A 86 5.12 22.26 -6.57
N ILE A 87 6.31 22.84 -6.82
CA ILE A 87 7.36 22.97 -5.79
C ILE A 87 6.89 23.91 -4.68
N GLN A 88 6.20 25.00 -5.05
CA GLN A 88 5.63 25.91 -4.09
C GLN A 88 4.59 25.19 -3.24
N ASP A 89 3.64 24.46 -3.79
CA ASP A 89 2.63 23.69 -3.07
C ASP A 89 3.25 22.62 -2.15
N GLN A 90 4.36 22.00 -2.54
CA GLN A 90 5.15 21.12 -1.65
C GLN A 90 5.86 21.88 -0.51
N SER A 91 6.13 23.18 -0.68
CA SER A 91 6.76 24.04 0.33
C SER A 91 5.78 24.97 1.07
N SER A 92 4.56 25.19 0.55
CA SER A 92 3.47 26.01 1.08
C SER A 92 2.29 25.18 1.60
N SER A 93 2.25 23.88 1.36
CA SER A 93 1.85 22.96 2.44
C SER A 93 2.68 23.21 3.70
N GLY A 94 3.88 23.80 3.58
CA GLY A 94 4.71 24.34 4.65
C GLY A 94 4.45 25.77 5.15
N SER A 95 3.52 26.56 4.60
CA SER A 95 3.33 27.95 5.05
C SER A 95 2.45 28.13 6.30
N ALA A 96 2.11 27.03 6.97
CA ALA A 96 1.67 26.99 8.36
C ALA A 96 1.95 25.61 9.01
N ASN A 97 3.08 24.97 8.71
CA ASN A 97 3.36 23.65 9.27
C ASN A 97 3.86 23.73 10.72
N ASP A 98 3.17 23.04 11.62
CA ASP A 98 3.50 22.85 13.05
C ASP A 98 4.77 21.97 13.26
N TYR A 99 5.66 21.88 12.28
CA TYR A 99 6.90 21.10 12.35
C TYR A 99 8.11 21.81 11.75
N GLU A 100 9.28 21.54 12.32
CA GLU A 100 10.56 22.07 11.84
C GLU A 100 11.23 21.18 10.80
N ASN A 101 11.99 21.80 9.90
CA ASN A 101 12.81 21.14 8.90
C ASN A 101 14.29 21.12 9.33
N VAL A 102 14.92 19.95 9.27
CA VAL A 102 16.32 19.72 9.66
C VAL A 102 17.05 18.87 8.61
N ARG A 103 18.38 18.84 8.68
CA ARG A 103 19.23 18.11 7.71
C ARG A 103 20.15 17.06 8.33
N THR A 104 20.09 16.87 9.64
CA THR A 104 20.89 15.88 10.35
C THR A 104 20.09 15.24 11.48
N TRP A 105 20.41 13.98 11.79
CA TRP A 105 19.85 13.28 12.95
C TRP A 105 20.04 14.04 14.26
N ASP A 106 21.21 14.63 14.48
CA ASP A 106 21.50 15.32 15.73
C ASP A 106 20.63 16.58 15.89
N ARG A 107 20.31 17.27 14.80
CA ARG A 107 19.35 18.38 14.82
C ARG A 107 17.92 17.87 14.99
N ALA A 108 17.54 16.78 14.34
CA ALA A 108 16.23 16.16 14.50
C ALA A 108 15.95 15.82 15.97
N LEU A 109 16.89 15.17 16.65
CA LEU A 109 16.77 14.80 18.06
C LEU A 109 16.98 15.98 19.03
N GLN A 110 17.60 17.08 18.60
CA GLN A 110 17.58 18.32 19.40
C GLN A 110 16.20 18.97 19.38
N GLN A 111 15.50 18.93 18.23
CA GLN A 111 14.18 19.52 18.09
C GLN A 111 13.05 18.63 18.60
N LEU A 112 13.21 17.32 18.49
CA LEU A 112 12.28 16.34 19.04
C LEU A 112 13.03 15.32 19.92
N PRO A 113 13.47 15.70 21.14
CA PRO A 113 14.26 14.84 22.02
C PRO A 113 13.52 13.58 22.50
N ASP A 114 12.20 13.63 22.51
CA ASP A 114 11.29 12.54 22.87
C ASP A 114 10.80 11.73 21.64
N ALA A 115 11.41 11.91 20.47
CA ALA A 115 11.12 11.10 19.30
C ALA A 115 11.24 9.61 19.63
N ASN A 116 10.26 8.82 19.18
CA ASN A 116 10.25 7.38 19.40
C ASN A 116 10.22 6.58 18.09
N MET A 117 10.03 7.23 16.95
CA MET A 117 10.00 6.56 15.64
C MET A 117 10.73 7.35 14.57
N ALA A 118 11.35 6.65 13.63
CA ALA A 118 11.76 7.15 12.33
C ALA A 118 10.84 6.62 11.23
N LEU A 119 10.29 7.50 10.40
CA LEU A 119 9.50 7.14 9.21
C LEU A 119 10.37 7.35 7.96
N LEU A 120 10.74 6.27 7.27
CA LEU A 120 11.69 6.30 6.15
C LEU A 120 10.97 6.06 4.83
N SER A 121 11.09 7.04 3.92
CA SER A 121 10.54 7.04 2.56
C SER A 121 11.57 7.55 1.53
N ILE A 122 12.83 7.18 1.73
CA ILE A 122 13.98 7.50 0.87
C ILE A 122 14.31 6.32 -0.07
N PRO A 123 15.18 6.48 -1.08
CA PRO A 123 15.58 5.37 -1.94
C PRO A 123 16.15 4.17 -1.16
N GLY A 124 15.73 2.96 -1.50
CA GLY A 124 16.04 1.71 -0.77
C GLY A 124 17.53 1.50 -0.49
N GLN A 125 18.39 1.82 -1.45
CA GLN A 125 19.84 1.74 -1.34
C GLN A 125 20.43 2.56 -0.17
N HIS A 126 19.68 3.52 0.36
CA HIS A 126 20.07 4.36 1.51
C HIS A 126 19.22 4.10 2.76
N ALA A 127 18.03 3.50 2.60
CA ALA A 127 17.08 3.28 3.68
C ALA A 127 17.66 2.42 4.81
N ALA A 128 18.38 1.35 4.48
CA ALA A 128 19.01 0.48 5.49
C ALA A 128 20.03 1.23 6.36
N THR A 129 20.87 2.08 5.74
CA THR A 129 21.87 2.87 6.48
C THR A 129 21.21 3.85 7.44
N GLU A 130 20.14 4.54 7.01
CA GLU A 130 19.40 5.46 7.88
C GLU A 130 18.61 4.73 8.98
N ALA A 131 18.09 3.53 8.68
CA ALA A 131 17.43 2.69 9.67
C ALA A 131 18.40 2.22 10.78
N HIS A 132 19.62 1.81 10.44
CA HIS A 132 20.62 1.48 11.47
C HIS A 132 20.91 2.68 12.37
N LYS A 133 21.04 3.88 11.81
CA LYS A 133 21.25 5.12 12.59
C LYS A 133 20.09 5.43 13.52
N ALA A 134 18.85 5.19 13.09
CA ALA A 134 17.65 5.35 13.89
C ALA A 134 17.60 4.34 15.05
N LEU A 135 17.86 3.06 14.77
CA LEU A 135 17.94 1.99 15.79
C LEU A 135 19.05 2.24 16.81
N ASP A 136 20.20 2.75 16.38
CA ASP A 136 21.30 3.12 17.29
C ASP A 136 20.94 4.28 18.22
N ARG A 137 20.00 5.13 17.79
CA ARG A 137 19.41 6.21 18.59
C ARG A 137 18.21 5.74 19.42
N GLY A 138 17.85 4.46 19.35
CA GLY A 138 16.77 3.89 20.14
C GLY A 138 15.37 4.18 19.60
N LEU A 139 15.25 4.52 18.32
CA LEU A 139 13.98 4.78 17.64
C LEU A 139 13.46 3.50 16.98
N HIS A 140 12.14 3.29 17.03
CA HIS A 140 11.46 2.36 16.13
C HIS A 140 11.61 2.83 14.68
N VAL A 141 11.51 1.92 13.72
CA VAL A 141 11.58 2.26 12.29
C VAL A 141 10.30 1.83 11.62
N PHE A 142 9.63 2.76 10.95
CA PHE A 142 8.65 2.48 9.92
C PHE A 142 9.30 2.75 8.57
N MET A 143 9.49 1.71 7.76
CA MET A 143 10.20 1.77 6.49
C MET A 143 9.21 1.55 5.36
N PHE A 144 8.70 2.67 4.84
CA PHE A 144 7.94 2.69 3.60
C PHE A 144 8.84 2.39 2.39
N SER A 145 10.10 2.82 2.45
CA SER A 145 11.11 2.52 1.43
C SER A 145 11.13 1.04 1.05
N ASP A 146 11.02 0.80 -0.25
CA ASP A 146 11.23 -0.50 -0.87
C ASP A 146 12.66 -0.59 -1.48
N ASN A 147 13.00 -1.69 -2.15
CA ASN A 147 14.31 -1.97 -2.76
C ASN A 147 15.46 -2.05 -1.74
N VAL A 148 15.16 -2.58 -0.55
CA VAL A 148 16.14 -2.95 0.47
C VAL A 148 16.45 -4.45 0.35
N SER A 149 17.73 -4.82 0.48
CA SER A 149 18.13 -6.23 0.36
C SER A 149 17.50 -7.10 1.46
N LYS A 150 17.38 -8.41 1.23
CA LYS A 150 16.86 -9.33 2.24
C LYS A 150 17.80 -9.42 3.45
N GLU A 151 19.10 -9.37 3.18
CA GLU A 151 20.16 -9.42 4.16
C GLU A 151 20.08 -8.21 5.09
N ASP A 152 19.92 -7.00 4.54
CA ASP A 152 19.73 -5.77 5.32
C ASP A 152 18.42 -5.82 6.12
N GLU A 153 17.32 -6.30 5.52
CA GLU A 153 16.05 -6.46 6.25
C GLU A 153 16.22 -7.36 7.48
N LYS A 154 16.85 -8.53 7.29
CA LYS A 154 17.09 -9.48 8.37
C LYS A 154 17.96 -8.87 9.46
N GLU A 155 19.08 -8.25 9.09
CA GLU A 155 19.97 -7.59 10.04
C GLU A 155 19.26 -6.48 10.83
N LEU A 156 18.46 -5.66 10.17
CA LEU A 156 17.71 -4.57 10.81
C LEU A 156 16.67 -5.11 11.79
N LYS A 157 15.92 -6.13 11.40
CA LYS A 157 14.88 -6.74 12.26
C LYS A 157 15.50 -7.43 13.47
N ASP A 158 16.59 -8.17 13.29
CA ASP A 158 17.32 -8.80 14.40
C ASP A 158 17.89 -7.75 15.36
N LYS A 159 18.52 -6.70 14.82
CA LYS A 159 19.02 -5.58 15.63
C LYS A 159 17.91 -4.88 16.39
N ALA A 160 16.73 -4.74 15.81
CA ALA A 160 15.58 -4.12 16.47
C ALA A 160 15.06 -5.01 17.60
N HIS A 161 14.86 -6.30 17.34
CA HIS A 161 14.47 -7.30 18.33
C HIS A 161 15.40 -7.27 19.54
N ASP A 162 16.72 -7.36 19.31
CA ASP A 162 17.75 -7.34 20.36
C ASP A 162 17.74 -6.03 21.19
N LYS A 163 17.36 -4.91 20.57
CA LYS A 163 17.25 -3.59 21.23
C LYS A 163 15.87 -3.35 21.87
N GLY A 164 14.93 -4.27 21.73
CA GLY A 164 13.54 -4.08 22.14
C GLY A 164 12.86 -2.97 21.35
N LEU A 165 13.06 -2.93 20.04
CA LEU A 165 12.49 -1.99 19.07
C LEU A 165 11.74 -2.77 17.98
N LEU A 166 11.04 -2.04 17.12
CA LEU A 166 10.34 -2.60 15.95
C LEU A 166 10.91 -2.00 14.68
N VAL A 167 11.08 -2.86 13.67
CA VAL A 167 11.30 -2.45 12.28
C VAL A 167 10.09 -2.93 11.47
N MET A 168 9.19 -2.00 11.17
CA MET A 168 8.02 -2.17 10.34
C MET A 168 8.42 -1.93 8.88
N GLY A 169 8.70 -2.98 8.13
CA GLY A 169 9.24 -2.89 6.75
C GLY A 169 10.57 -3.62 6.59
N PRO A 170 11.27 -3.50 5.45
CA PRO A 170 11.00 -2.64 4.29
C PRO A 170 9.68 -2.97 3.57
N ASP A 171 9.29 -2.10 2.64
CA ASP A 171 8.03 -2.24 1.90
C ASP A 171 6.82 -2.35 2.86
N CYS A 172 6.82 -1.51 3.89
CA CYS A 172 5.68 -1.38 4.79
C CYS A 172 4.81 -0.20 4.34
N GLY A 173 3.83 -0.50 3.49
CA GLY A 173 2.93 0.52 2.94
C GLY A 173 1.98 1.14 3.97
N THR A 174 1.57 0.37 4.99
CA THR A 174 0.43 0.74 5.85
C THR A 174 0.75 0.48 7.32
N GLY A 175 0.41 1.45 8.17
CA GLY A 175 0.28 1.24 9.61
C GLY A 175 -0.67 2.26 10.25
N ILE A 176 -1.23 1.90 11.39
CA ILE A 176 -2.07 2.78 12.21
C ILE A 176 -1.62 2.59 13.66
N LEU A 177 -0.96 3.57 14.24
CA LEU A 177 -0.43 3.44 15.61
C LEU A 177 -1.10 4.47 16.50
N SER A 178 -1.86 3.99 17.49
CA SER A 178 -2.52 4.84 18.48
C SER A 178 -3.44 5.82 17.76
N GLY A 179 -4.24 5.33 16.81
CA GLY A 179 -5.13 6.16 15.97
C GLY A 179 -4.42 7.11 14.98
N VAL A 180 -3.11 6.99 14.77
CA VAL A 180 -2.37 7.79 13.77
C VAL A 180 -2.10 6.96 12.51
N PRO A 181 -2.69 7.31 11.36
CA PRO A 181 -2.38 6.68 10.08
C PRO A 181 -0.94 6.99 9.64
N LEU A 182 -0.22 5.98 9.16
CA LEU A 182 1.17 6.09 8.70
C LEU A 182 1.27 5.61 7.24
N ALA A 183 1.92 6.41 6.41
CA ALA A 183 2.04 6.21 4.96
C ALA A 183 0.68 6.03 4.27
N PHE A 184 0.40 4.85 3.69
CA PHE A 184 -0.85 4.55 3.01
C PHE A 184 -1.83 3.90 3.97
N ALA A 185 -2.72 4.69 4.56
CA ALA A 185 -3.61 4.21 5.62
C ALA A 185 -4.93 4.97 5.67
N ASN A 186 -5.96 4.27 6.14
CA ASN A 186 -7.31 4.80 6.30
C ASN A 186 -7.51 5.41 7.68
N VAL A 187 -8.45 6.35 7.80
CA VAL A 187 -8.89 6.90 9.09
C VAL A 187 -9.99 6.00 9.65
N VAL A 188 -9.70 5.26 10.71
CA VAL A 188 -10.59 4.25 11.31
C VAL A 188 -10.97 4.62 12.74
N GLU A 189 -12.11 4.15 13.24
CA GLU A 189 -12.48 4.28 14.66
C GLU A 189 -11.43 3.66 15.58
N GLU A 190 -11.15 4.33 16.69
CA GLU A 190 -10.43 3.74 17.80
C GLU A 190 -11.32 2.69 18.49
N GLY A 191 -10.76 1.52 18.80
CA GLY A 191 -11.49 0.41 19.42
C GLY A 191 -10.59 -0.54 20.18
N ASN A 192 -10.89 -1.84 20.12
CA ASN A 192 -10.26 -2.86 20.95
C ASN A 192 -9.72 -4.06 20.16
N ILE A 193 -9.58 -3.91 18.83
CA ILE A 193 -9.02 -4.94 17.95
C ILE A 193 -7.62 -4.49 17.52
N GLY A 194 -6.59 -5.29 17.79
CA GLY A 194 -5.23 -5.03 17.32
C GLY A 194 -4.91 -5.86 16.09
N ILE A 195 -4.29 -5.26 15.07
CA ILE A 195 -3.93 -5.91 13.82
C ILE A 195 -2.40 -5.96 13.68
N VAL A 196 -1.85 -7.09 13.26
CA VAL A 196 -0.47 -7.22 12.76
C VAL A 196 -0.51 -7.86 11.39
N GLY A 197 0.15 -7.25 10.40
CA GLY A 197 0.02 -7.72 9.02
C GLY A 197 1.24 -7.54 8.14
N ALA A 198 1.55 -8.58 7.36
CA ALA A 198 2.53 -8.52 6.26
C ALA A 198 1.83 -8.20 4.92
N SER A 199 0.93 -7.23 4.96
CA SER A 199 0.07 -6.87 3.83
C SER A 199 -0.51 -5.47 4.02
N GLY A 200 -0.12 -4.51 3.16
CA GLY A 200 -0.65 -3.14 3.21
C GLY A 200 -2.15 -3.10 2.97
N THR A 201 -2.59 -3.44 1.74
CA THR A 201 -4.02 -3.41 1.40
C THR A 201 -4.87 -4.44 2.13
N GLY A 202 -4.29 -5.53 2.66
CA GLY A 202 -5.01 -6.43 3.56
C GLY A 202 -5.29 -5.79 4.91
N ILE A 203 -4.32 -5.06 5.48
CA ILE A 203 -4.56 -4.23 6.68
C ILE A 203 -5.64 -3.18 6.40
N GLN A 204 -5.51 -2.43 5.29
CA GLN A 204 -6.47 -1.39 4.93
C GLN A 204 -7.90 -1.93 4.79
N GLU A 205 -8.09 -3.04 4.08
CA GLU A 205 -9.41 -3.63 3.88
C GLU A 205 -10.00 -4.13 5.20
N VAL A 206 -9.26 -4.92 5.98
CA VAL A 206 -9.77 -5.47 7.24
C VAL A 206 -10.10 -4.36 8.24
N SER A 207 -9.22 -3.36 8.39
CA SER A 207 -9.47 -2.22 9.28
C SER A 207 -10.65 -1.35 8.83
N SER A 208 -10.79 -1.12 7.53
CA SER A 208 -11.92 -0.35 6.97
C SER A 208 -13.25 -1.10 7.11
N LEU A 209 -13.25 -2.42 6.89
CA LEU A 209 -14.43 -3.25 7.11
C LEU A 209 -14.79 -3.33 8.60
N ILE A 210 -13.80 -3.40 9.50
CA ILE A 210 -14.05 -3.33 10.95
C ILE A 210 -14.76 -2.02 11.32
N ASP A 211 -14.28 -0.87 10.84
CA ASP A 211 -14.90 0.45 11.06
C ASP A 211 -16.35 0.47 10.53
N ARG A 212 -16.55 0.04 9.28
CA ARG A 212 -17.86 0.04 8.61
C ARG A 212 -18.88 -0.92 9.23
N LEU A 213 -18.42 -1.99 9.89
CA LEU A 213 -19.24 -2.91 10.68
C LEU A 213 -19.43 -2.44 12.14
N GLY A 214 -19.05 -1.20 12.44
CA GLY A 214 -19.21 -0.54 13.73
C GLY A 214 -18.28 -1.10 14.81
N GLY A 215 -17.11 -1.60 14.42
CA GLY A 215 -15.97 -1.87 15.31
C GLY A 215 -14.94 -0.75 15.23
N GLY A 216 -13.77 -0.98 15.82
CA GLY A 216 -12.62 -0.08 15.77
C GLY A 216 -11.35 -0.80 16.18
N ILE A 217 -10.20 -0.23 15.86
CA ILE A 217 -8.90 -0.84 16.13
C ILE A 217 -8.10 -0.07 17.18
N THR A 218 -7.21 -0.76 17.89
CA THR A 218 -6.17 -0.12 18.72
C THR A 218 -5.01 0.32 17.84
N HIS A 219 -4.45 -0.65 17.12
CA HIS A 219 -3.29 -0.51 16.26
C HIS A 219 -3.42 -1.41 15.03
N ALA A 220 -2.76 -1.01 13.95
CA ALA A 220 -2.39 -1.87 12.83
C ALA A 220 -0.89 -1.76 12.59
N ILE A 221 -0.16 -2.82 12.94
CA ILE A 221 1.29 -2.92 12.82
C ILE A 221 1.62 -3.62 11.50
N GLY A 222 2.04 -2.85 10.50
CA GLY A 222 2.58 -3.39 9.25
C GLY A 222 3.99 -3.95 9.45
N THR A 223 4.29 -5.13 8.93
CA THR A 223 5.58 -5.81 9.17
C THR A 223 6.54 -5.76 7.99
N GLY A 224 6.06 -5.29 6.82
CA GLY A 224 6.74 -5.43 5.53
C GLY A 224 6.37 -6.73 4.81
N GLY A 225 6.25 -6.68 3.48
CA GLY A 225 5.70 -7.79 2.68
C GLY A 225 6.50 -9.10 2.70
N ARG A 226 7.76 -9.06 3.13
CA ARG A 226 8.66 -10.23 3.17
C ARG A 226 8.83 -10.84 4.56
N ASP A 227 8.19 -10.28 5.60
CA ASP A 227 8.42 -10.69 6.99
C ASP A 227 8.19 -12.18 7.23
N LEU A 228 7.17 -12.78 6.58
CA LEU A 228 6.82 -14.20 6.72
C LEU A 228 7.57 -15.14 5.75
N LYS A 229 8.65 -14.67 5.10
CA LYS A 229 9.57 -15.53 4.33
C LYS A 229 10.56 -16.21 5.27
N GLY A 230 11.00 -17.43 4.93
CA GLY A 230 11.92 -18.21 5.77
C GLY A 230 13.23 -17.49 6.08
N ASP A 231 13.79 -16.75 5.12
CA ASP A 231 15.03 -15.98 5.30
C ASP A 231 14.89 -14.86 6.37
N ILE A 232 13.68 -14.35 6.59
CA ILE A 232 13.42 -13.25 7.54
C ILE A 232 12.98 -13.80 8.90
N GLY A 233 12.01 -14.72 8.91
CA GLY A 233 11.59 -15.44 10.10
C GLY A 233 10.54 -14.74 10.97
N ALA A 234 9.68 -13.91 10.38
CA ALA A 234 8.53 -13.27 11.04
C ALA A 234 8.87 -12.44 12.29
N VAL A 235 10.07 -11.86 12.36
CA VAL A 235 10.58 -11.16 13.55
C VAL A 235 9.61 -10.07 13.99
N THR A 236 9.23 -9.16 13.09
CA THR A 236 8.34 -8.04 13.42
C THR A 236 6.91 -8.52 13.67
N MET A 237 6.44 -9.53 12.95
CA MET A 237 5.14 -10.16 13.20
C MET A 237 5.05 -10.73 14.63
N LEU A 238 6.06 -11.49 15.07
CA LEU A 238 6.08 -12.11 16.39
C LEU A 238 6.18 -11.05 17.51
N ASP A 239 7.02 -10.03 17.33
CA ASP A 239 7.15 -8.92 18.29
C ASP A 239 5.87 -8.07 18.33
N GLY A 240 5.23 -7.83 17.18
CA GLY A 240 3.95 -7.13 17.08
C GLY A 240 2.82 -7.88 17.79
N ILE A 241 2.74 -9.20 17.61
CA ILE A 241 1.77 -10.05 18.32
C ILE A 241 2.00 -9.95 19.84
N ALA A 242 3.25 -10.04 20.29
CA ALA A 242 3.58 -9.93 21.71
C ALA A 242 3.24 -8.55 22.28
N ALA A 243 3.44 -7.49 21.50
CA ALA A 243 3.09 -6.12 21.89
C ALA A 243 1.57 -5.95 22.05
N LEU A 244 0.78 -6.46 21.10
CA LEU A 244 -0.68 -6.42 21.19
C LEU A 244 -1.24 -7.29 22.30
N GLU A 245 -0.59 -8.41 22.64
CA GLU A 245 -0.96 -9.22 23.80
C GLU A 245 -0.80 -8.44 25.11
N GLN A 246 0.23 -7.59 25.19
CA GLN A 246 0.53 -6.80 26.39
C GLN A 246 -0.18 -5.44 26.41
N ASP A 247 -0.72 -4.96 25.29
CA ASP A 247 -1.54 -3.74 25.25
C ASP A 247 -2.88 -3.93 26.00
N PRO A 248 -3.16 -3.18 27.09
CA PRO A 248 -4.39 -3.34 27.85
C PRO A 248 -5.66 -3.00 27.07
N ASN A 249 -5.56 -2.19 26.01
CA ASN A 249 -6.70 -1.76 25.19
C ASN A 249 -7.09 -2.82 24.16
N THR A 250 -6.13 -3.60 23.67
CA THR A 250 -6.38 -4.70 22.74
C THR A 250 -7.05 -5.88 23.45
N LYS A 251 -8.17 -6.35 22.89
CA LYS A 251 -8.96 -7.51 23.35
C LYS A 251 -8.99 -8.66 22.34
N VAL A 252 -8.85 -8.37 21.04
CA VAL A 252 -8.76 -9.36 19.97
C VAL A 252 -7.54 -9.03 19.11
N ILE A 253 -6.78 -10.05 18.73
CA ILE A 253 -5.61 -9.90 17.87
C ILE A 253 -5.91 -10.46 16.47
N VAL A 254 -5.62 -9.71 15.44
CA VAL A 254 -5.81 -10.11 14.04
C VAL A 254 -4.46 -10.23 13.36
N VAL A 255 -4.21 -11.36 12.73
CA VAL A 255 -3.01 -11.63 11.91
C VAL A 255 -3.40 -11.73 10.44
N ILE A 256 -2.74 -10.93 9.60
CA ILE A 256 -2.97 -10.89 8.16
C ILE A 256 -1.68 -11.19 7.43
N SER A 257 -1.67 -12.15 6.52
CA SER A 257 -0.50 -12.34 5.66
C SER A 257 -0.85 -12.89 4.28
N LYS A 258 -0.06 -12.49 3.29
CA LYS A 258 0.09 -13.23 2.03
C LYS A 258 0.57 -14.68 2.34
N PRO A 259 0.49 -15.64 1.39
CA PRO A 259 0.86 -17.03 1.68
C PRO A 259 2.26 -17.12 2.34
N PRO A 260 2.33 -17.54 3.62
CA PRO A 260 3.60 -17.63 4.34
C PRO A 260 4.38 -18.89 3.95
N GLU A 261 5.66 -18.94 4.28
CA GLU A 261 6.39 -20.20 4.26
C GLU A 261 5.87 -21.12 5.37
N LYS A 262 5.70 -22.42 5.09
CA LYS A 262 5.07 -23.38 6.02
C LYS A 262 5.70 -23.39 7.42
N ALA A 263 7.03 -23.32 7.51
CA ALA A 263 7.73 -23.31 8.80
C ALA A 263 7.45 -22.02 9.59
N VAL A 264 7.47 -20.87 8.92
CA VAL A 264 7.20 -19.57 9.53
C VAL A 264 5.72 -19.43 9.93
N ARG A 265 4.81 -19.96 9.10
CA ARG A 265 3.38 -20.06 9.45
C ARG A 265 3.16 -20.81 10.75
N GLU A 266 3.82 -21.96 10.93
CA GLU A 266 3.71 -22.72 12.17
C GLU A 266 4.28 -21.95 13.37
N GLN A 267 5.39 -21.21 13.21
CA GLN A 267 5.92 -20.36 14.28
C GLN A 267 4.90 -19.30 14.72
N VAL A 268 4.28 -18.60 13.76
CA VAL A 268 3.24 -17.59 14.05
C VAL A 268 2.04 -18.23 14.75
N VAL A 269 1.54 -19.37 14.25
CA VAL A 269 0.41 -20.06 14.88
C VAL A 269 0.73 -20.59 16.27
N GLN A 270 1.94 -21.11 16.50
CA GLN A 270 2.39 -21.48 17.85
C GLN A 270 2.36 -20.27 18.78
N LYS A 271 2.81 -19.09 18.33
CA LYS A 271 2.71 -17.87 19.13
C LYS A 271 1.26 -17.50 19.44
N LEU A 272 0.36 -17.61 18.46
CA LEU A 272 -1.07 -17.36 18.66
C LEU A 272 -1.70 -18.32 19.68
N ARG A 273 -1.29 -19.59 19.70
CA ARG A 273 -1.77 -20.58 20.70
C ARG A 273 -1.40 -20.17 22.13
N GLY A 274 -0.30 -19.46 22.33
CA GLY A 274 0.18 -19.00 23.64
C GLY A 274 -0.50 -17.73 24.17
N LEU A 275 -1.38 -17.09 23.39
CA LEU A 275 -2.03 -15.84 23.79
C LEU A 275 -3.13 -16.06 24.83
N SER A 276 -3.27 -15.11 25.76
CA SER A 276 -4.44 -15.04 26.63
C SER A 276 -5.65 -14.40 25.94
N LYS A 277 -5.41 -13.60 24.88
CA LYS A 277 -6.44 -12.97 24.05
C LYS A 277 -6.83 -13.86 22.86
N PRO A 278 -8.10 -13.87 22.44
CA PRO A 278 -8.51 -14.56 21.23
C PRO A 278 -7.87 -13.93 19.99
N ALA A 279 -7.58 -14.76 18.99
CA ALA A 279 -6.98 -14.34 17.73
C ALA A 279 -7.84 -14.71 16.52
N VAL A 280 -7.75 -13.88 15.48
CA VAL A 280 -8.22 -14.18 14.12
C VAL A 280 -7.02 -14.21 13.19
N ALA A 281 -6.89 -15.24 12.36
CA ALA A 281 -5.78 -15.35 11.42
C ALA A 281 -6.29 -15.58 10.00
N VAL A 282 -5.76 -14.80 9.05
CA VAL A 282 -5.95 -15.00 7.62
C VAL A 282 -4.59 -15.13 6.93
N PHE A 283 -4.38 -16.31 6.36
CA PHE A 283 -3.24 -16.59 5.48
C PHE A 283 -3.80 -16.72 4.06
N MET A 284 -3.64 -15.67 3.25
CA MET A 284 -4.24 -15.62 1.91
C MET A 284 -3.87 -16.87 1.11
N GLY A 285 -4.85 -17.52 0.50
CA GLY A 285 -4.65 -18.78 -0.24
C GLY A 285 -4.84 -20.06 0.59
N GLU A 286 -4.93 -19.97 1.92
CA GLU A 286 -5.12 -21.12 2.81
C GLU A 286 -6.59 -21.24 3.22
N LYS A 287 -7.31 -22.22 2.65
CA LYS A 287 -8.69 -22.52 3.05
C LYS A 287 -8.69 -23.25 4.40
N PRO A 288 -9.28 -22.68 5.46
CA PRO A 288 -9.29 -23.32 6.78
C PRO A 288 -10.25 -24.52 6.80
N GLU A 289 -9.81 -25.62 7.42
CA GLU A 289 -10.62 -26.82 7.65
C GLU A 289 -11.20 -26.89 9.07
N ALA A 290 -10.61 -26.16 10.02
CA ALA A 290 -11.00 -26.12 11.41
C ALA A 290 -10.60 -24.78 12.04
N HIS A 291 -11.25 -24.43 13.15
CA HIS A 291 -10.78 -23.43 14.11
C HIS A 291 -10.01 -24.10 15.23
N GLU A 292 -9.29 -23.31 16.04
CA GLU A 292 -8.71 -23.75 17.30
C GLU A 292 -9.36 -22.99 18.46
N THR A 293 -9.25 -23.52 19.68
CA THR A 293 -9.92 -22.95 20.87
C THR A 293 -9.73 -21.44 21.03
N ASN A 294 -8.55 -20.90 20.71
CA ASN A 294 -8.23 -19.47 20.77
C ASN A 294 -7.93 -18.81 19.42
N ILE A 295 -8.07 -19.54 18.29
CA ILE A 295 -7.75 -19.01 16.95
C ILE A 295 -8.90 -19.30 15.99
N GLN A 296 -9.52 -18.23 15.48
CA GLN A 296 -10.44 -18.31 14.35
C GLN A 296 -9.68 -18.07 13.05
N TYR A 297 -9.66 -19.07 12.17
CA TYR A 297 -9.06 -18.94 10.85
C TYR A 297 -10.09 -18.47 9.83
N ALA A 298 -9.79 -17.36 9.15
CA ALA A 298 -10.61 -16.83 8.08
C ALA A 298 -10.04 -17.22 6.71
N TYR A 299 -10.91 -17.28 5.70
CA TYR A 299 -10.48 -17.49 4.31
C TYR A 299 -10.42 -16.18 3.52
N THR A 300 -11.25 -15.20 3.89
CA THR A 300 -11.36 -13.90 3.22
C THR A 300 -11.13 -12.74 4.19
N LEU A 301 -10.83 -11.57 3.65
CA LEU A 301 -10.64 -10.33 4.42
C LEU A 301 -11.95 -9.88 5.09
N GLU A 302 -13.11 -10.05 4.42
CA GLU A 302 -14.42 -9.77 5.04
C GLU A 302 -14.70 -10.68 6.22
N GLU A 303 -14.44 -11.99 6.09
CA GLU A 303 -14.58 -12.93 7.21
C GLU A 303 -13.65 -12.58 8.37
N THR A 304 -12.43 -12.14 8.07
CA THR A 304 -11.45 -11.71 9.07
C THR A 304 -11.99 -10.55 9.90
N ALA A 305 -12.51 -9.51 9.22
CA ALA A 305 -13.11 -8.37 9.88
C ALA A 305 -14.35 -8.78 10.71
N ARG A 306 -15.21 -9.61 10.14
CA ARG A 306 -16.41 -10.13 10.82
C ARG A 306 -16.05 -10.89 12.09
N TYR A 307 -15.19 -11.90 12.01
CA TYR A 307 -14.74 -12.70 13.16
C TYR A 307 -14.10 -11.84 14.24
N ALA A 308 -13.27 -10.86 13.86
CA ALA A 308 -12.63 -9.97 14.82
C ALA A 308 -13.66 -9.18 15.64
N ILE A 309 -14.70 -8.66 14.98
CA ILE A 309 -15.77 -7.90 15.64
C ILE A 309 -16.66 -8.81 16.48
N GLU A 310 -16.99 -10.00 15.97
CA GLU A 310 -17.81 -10.96 16.71
C GLU A 310 -17.14 -11.38 18.02
N LEU A 311 -15.82 -11.63 17.99
CA LEU A 311 -15.02 -11.90 19.18
C LEU A 311 -14.95 -10.66 20.10
N ALA A 312 -14.77 -9.46 19.54
CA ALA A 312 -14.65 -8.24 20.32
C ALA A 312 -15.96 -7.83 21.02
N LYS A 313 -17.10 -8.07 20.38
CA LYS A 313 -18.45 -7.75 20.90
C LYS A 313 -19.09 -8.91 21.66
N GLY A 314 -18.61 -10.15 21.47
CA GLY A 314 -19.20 -11.36 22.04
C GLY A 314 -20.56 -11.73 21.43
N GLN A 315 -20.87 -11.24 20.22
CA GLN A 315 -22.13 -11.48 19.53
C GLN A 315 -21.92 -11.46 18.01
N LYS A 316 -22.81 -12.14 17.27
CA LYS A 316 -22.80 -12.10 15.80
C LYS A 316 -23.06 -10.67 15.31
N VAL A 317 -22.45 -10.33 14.18
CA VAL A 317 -22.73 -9.08 13.46
C VAL A 317 -23.55 -9.37 12.22
N ASP A 318 -24.40 -8.42 11.85
CA ASP A 318 -25.17 -8.50 10.62
C ASP A 318 -24.21 -8.44 9.41
N ALA A 319 -24.51 -9.25 8.40
CA ALA A 319 -23.81 -9.18 7.14
C ALA A 319 -24.14 -7.85 6.44
N PHE A 320 -23.24 -7.35 5.59
CA PHE A 320 -23.58 -6.24 4.71
C PHE A 320 -24.76 -6.59 3.81
N ASP A 321 -25.58 -5.58 3.50
CA ASP A 321 -26.64 -5.69 2.51
C ASP A 321 -26.06 -6.11 1.15
N GLU A 322 -26.82 -6.89 0.38
CA GLU A 322 -26.45 -7.20 -1.00
C GLU A 322 -26.63 -5.97 -1.88
N ALA A 323 -25.64 -5.66 -2.74
CA ALA A 323 -25.76 -4.56 -3.67
C ALA A 323 -26.93 -4.81 -4.65
N LYS A 324 -27.60 -3.73 -5.06
CA LYS A 324 -28.65 -3.81 -6.09
C LYS A 324 -28.02 -4.16 -7.43
N ARG A 325 -28.50 -5.25 -8.01
CA ARG A 325 -28.01 -5.77 -9.30
C ARG A 325 -28.99 -5.44 -10.42
N PRO A 326 -28.52 -4.91 -11.55
CA PRO A 326 -29.35 -4.83 -12.75
C PRO A 326 -29.57 -6.24 -13.35
N ASN A 327 -30.76 -6.51 -13.88
CA ASN A 327 -31.06 -7.75 -14.61
C ASN A 327 -30.34 -7.68 -15.97
N LEU A 328 -29.16 -8.28 -16.05
CA LEU A 328 -28.28 -8.16 -17.20
C LEU A 328 -27.81 -9.51 -17.70
N THR A 329 -27.54 -9.61 -19.00
CA THR A 329 -27.19 -10.87 -19.68
C THR A 329 -26.06 -10.60 -20.66
N LEU A 330 -24.90 -11.20 -20.38
CA LEU A 330 -23.74 -11.17 -21.27
C LEU A 330 -24.00 -11.98 -22.55
N HIS A 331 -23.33 -11.63 -23.64
CA HIS A 331 -23.32 -12.47 -24.83
C HIS A 331 -22.54 -13.77 -24.58
N ALA A 332 -22.85 -14.83 -25.35
CA ALA A 332 -22.27 -16.15 -25.12
C ALA A 332 -20.74 -16.22 -25.28
N ASN A 333 -20.13 -15.29 -26.02
CA ASN A 333 -18.68 -15.18 -26.17
C ASN A 333 -18.00 -14.40 -25.01
N GLN A 334 -18.77 -13.66 -24.21
CA GLN A 334 -18.26 -12.82 -23.13
C GLN A 334 -18.11 -13.62 -21.84
N THR A 335 -17.00 -14.35 -21.79
CA THR A 335 -16.70 -15.35 -20.76
C THR A 335 -15.66 -14.89 -19.76
N ALA A 336 -14.97 -13.78 -20.00
CA ALA A 336 -13.82 -13.34 -19.22
C ALA A 336 -14.16 -12.32 -18.13
N ILE A 337 -13.48 -12.49 -16.99
CA ILE A 337 -13.32 -11.48 -15.94
C ILE A 337 -11.89 -10.94 -16.07
N LYS A 338 -11.72 -9.62 -16.16
CA LYS A 338 -10.43 -8.94 -16.13
C LYS A 338 -10.31 -8.15 -14.83
N GLY A 339 -9.58 -8.70 -13.86
CA GLY A 339 -9.27 -8.11 -12.56
C GLY A 339 -8.06 -7.18 -12.63
N LEU A 340 -8.26 -5.88 -12.44
CA LEU A 340 -7.26 -4.84 -12.62
C LEU A 340 -7.09 -4.06 -11.31
N TYR A 341 -6.26 -4.60 -10.42
CA TYR A 341 -6.16 -4.13 -9.04
C TYR A 341 -4.97 -3.21 -8.84
N SER A 342 -5.13 -2.18 -8.00
CA SER A 342 -4.01 -1.40 -7.45
C SER A 342 -3.49 -1.98 -6.13
N GLY A 343 -4.33 -2.74 -5.40
CA GLY A 343 -3.97 -3.40 -4.15
C GLY A 343 -3.65 -4.88 -4.32
N GLY A 344 -2.37 -5.25 -4.14
CA GLY A 344 -1.93 -6.64 -4.38
C GLY A 344 -2.58 -7.73 -3.53
N THR A 345 -3.01 -7.43 -2.30
CA THR A 345 -3.70 -8.43 -1.46
C THR A 345 -5.15 -8.64 -1.90
N LEU A 346 -5.83 -7.57 -2.31
CA LEU A 346 -7.16 -7.61 -2.91
C LEU A 346 -7.13 -8.39 -4.23
N ALA A 347 -6.10 -8.14 -5.05
CA ALA A 347 -5.82 -8.88 -6.27
C ALA A 347 -5.59 -10.38 -5.99
N SER A 348 -4.81 -10.69 -4.95
CA SER A 348 -4.51 -12.07 -4.55
C SER A 348 -5.76 -12.82 -4.06
N GLU A 349 -6.62 -12.16 -3.28
CA GLU A 349 -7.91 -12.69 -2.85
C GLU A 349 -8.81 -12.99 -4.06
N ALA A 350 -8.92 -12.04 -4.99
CA ALA A 350 -9.71 -12.21 -6.20
C ALA A 350 -9.22 -13.39 -7.06
N ALA A 351 -7.91 -13.46 -7.31
CA ALA A 351 -7.32 -14.55 -8.06
C ALA A 351 -7.57 -15.91 -7.40
N MET A 352 -7.39 -16.02 -6.09
CA MET A 352 -7.64 -17.24 -5.31
C MET A 352 -9.08 -17.73 -5.47
N LEU A 353 -10.06 -16.85 -5.27
CA LEU A 353 -11.48 -17.20 -5.37
C LEU A 353 -11.87 -17.58 -6.80
N LEU A 354 -11.31 -16.91 -7.81
CA LEU A 354 -11.54 -17.26 -9.21
C LEU A 354 -10.93 -18.63 -9.56
N TYR A 355 -9.72 -18.97 -9.09
CA TYR A 355 -9.14 -20.30 -9.28
C TYR A 355 -10.06 -21.39 -8.73
N GLU A 356 -10.56 -21.20 -7.51
CA GLU A 356 -11.44 -22.17 -6.84
C GLU A 356 -12.76 -22.36 -7.59
N VAL A 357 -13.49 -21.29 -7.89
CA VAL A 357 -14.83 -21.39 -8.50
C VAL A 357 -14.77 -21.87 -9.95
N LEU A 358 -13.74 -21.46 -10.69
CA LEU A 358 -13.58 -21.84 -12.08
C LEU A 358 -12.92 -23.22 -12.26
N GLY A 359 -12.46 -23.85 -11.17
CA GLY A 359 -11.76 -25.13 -11.21
C GLY A 359 -10.47 -25.06 -12.02
N ILE A 360 -9.81 -23.91 -12.03
CA ILE A 360 -8.57 -23.69 -12.76
C ILE A 360 -7.42 -24.16 -11.86
N GLU A 361 -6.61 -25.09 -12.34
CA GLU A 361 -5.38 -25.44 -11.64
C GLU A 361 -4.42 -24.25 -11.65
N LYS A 362 -3.81 -23.96 -10.50
CA LYS A 362 -2.76 -22.95 -10.39
C LYS A 362 -1.48 -23.47 -11.06
N SER A 363 -1.45 -23.44 -12.39
CA SER A 363 -0.27 -23.78 -13.20
C SER A 363 0.53 -22.52 -13.52
N ASN A 364 1.87 -22.61 -13.56
CA ASN A 364 2.83 -21.55 -13.90
C ASN A 364 2.19 -20.28 -14.46
N ASN A 365 1.84 -19.35 -13.56
CA ASN A 365 1.30 -18.07 -13.94
C ASN A 365 2.23 -17.41 -14.94
N GLU A 366 1.66 -16.87 -16.02
CA GLU A 366 2.40 -15.95 -16.87
C GLU A 366 2.95 -14.81 -16.01
N GLU A 367 4.22 -14.49 -16.18
CA GLU A 367 4.88 -13.46 -15.39
C GLU A 367 4.06 -12.15 -15.43
N GLY A 368 3.77 -11.56 -14.26
CA GLY A 368 2.93 -10.36 -14.13
C GLY A 368 1.45 -10.62 -13.86
N TYR A 369 0.96 -11.85 -14.01
CA TYR A 369 -0.43 -12.19 -13.73
C TYR A 369 -0.55 -13.02 -12.45
N LEU A 370 -1.52 -12.69 -11.60
CA LEU A 370 -1.95 -13.55 -10.50
C LEU A 370 -2.87 -14.67 -10.99
N LEU A 371 -3.67 -14.38 -12.01
CA LEU A 371 -4.46 -15.33 -12.78
C LEU A 371 -4.35 -14.97 -14.27
N LYS A 372 -4.07 -15.96 -15.12
CA LYS A 372 -4.26 -15.85 -16.57
C LYS A 372 -4.59 -17.22 -17.15
N ALA A 373 -5.87 -17.53 -17.22
CA ALA A 373 -6.35 -18.83 -17.66
C ALA A 373 -7.82 -18.75 -18.09
N ALA A 374 -8.20 -19.56 -19.09
CA ALA A 374 -9.58 -19.62 -19.60
C ALA A 374 -10.19 -18.23 -19.90
N ASN A 375 -9.40 -17.34 -20.52
CA ASN A 375 -9.70 -15.92 -20.81
C ASN A 375 -9.78 -14.98 -19.60
N HIS A 376 -9.82 -15.50 -18.37
CA HIS A 376 -9.80 -14.70 -17.15
C HIS A 376 -8.38 -14.20 -16.85
N GLU A 377 -8.30 -12.97 -16.37
CA GLU A 377 -7.06 -12.34 -15.94
C GLU A 377 -7.25 -11.67 -14.58
N VAL A 378 -6.25 -11.75 -13.71
CA VAL A 378 -6.14 -10.90 -12.52
C VAL A 378 -4.71 -10.41 -12.43
N ILE A 379 -4.55 -9.09 -12.33
CA ILE A 379 -3.27 -8.39 -12.33
C ILE A 379 -3.19 -7.55 -11.06
N ASP A 380 -2.04 -7.64 -10.39
CA ASP A 380 -1.61 -6.66 -9.39
C ASP A 380 -0.79 -5.58 -10.11
N LEU A 381 -1.43 -4.46 -10.43
CA LEU A 381 -0.77 -3.36 -11.14
C LEU A 381 0.17 -2.57 -10.21
N GLY A 382 0.15 -2.84 -8.90
CA GLY A 382 1.07 -2.29 -7.92
C GLY A 382 2.44 -2.99 -7.90
N ASP A 383 2.54 -4.18 -8.49
CA ASP A 383 3.80 -4.93 -8.59
C ASP A 383 4.88 -4.16 -9.35
N ASP A 384 6.13 -4.33 -8.95
CA ASP A 384 7.33 -3.69 -9.54
C ASP A 384 7.39 -3.81 -11.06
N LYS A 385 6.86 -4.90 -11.62
CA LYS A 385 6.78 -5.09 -13.07
C LYS A 385 6.00 -3.97 -13.77
N TYR A 386 4.95 -3.45 -13.15
CA TYR A 386 4.06 -2.43 -13.70
C TYR A 386 4.39 -1.02 -13.21
N THR A 387 5.07 -0.90 -12.07
CA THR A 387 5.46 0.38 -11.45
C THR A 387 6.89 0.80 -11.78
N LYS A 388 7.66 0.00 -12.53
CA LYS A 388 9.01 0.40 -12.97
C LYS A 388 8.96 1.71 -13.77
N ASN A 389 9.52 2.78 -13.18
CA ASN A 389 9.50 4.15 -13.70
C ASN A 389 8.09 4.76 -13.84
N LYS A 390 7.08 4.24 -13.13
CA LYS A 390 5.72 4.78 -13.07
C LYS A 390 5.24 4.87 -11.62
N PRO A 391 4.44 5.87 -11.22
CA PRO A 391 3.95 5.91 -9.85
C PRO A 391 3.08 4.68 -9.58
N HIS A 392 3.01 4.26 -8.32
CA HIS A 392 2.12 3.18 -7.92
C HIS A 392 0.66 3.53 -8.28
N PRO A 393 -0.19 2.59 -8.76
CA PRO A 393 -1.54 2.91 -9.24
C PRO A 393 -2.51 3.47 -8.19
N MET A 394 -2.22 3.27 -6.91
CA MET A 394 -2.95 3.93 -5.83
C MET A 394 -2.70 5.45 -5.79
N ILE A 395 -1.51 5.90 -6.20
CA ILE A 395 -1.14 7.32 -6.25
C ILE A 395 -1.55 7.89 -7.61
N ASP A 396 -1.31 7.15 -8.69
CA ASP A 396 -1.62 7.57 -10.06
C ASP A 396 -2.36 6.46 -10.82
N PRO A 397 -3.69 6.60 -11.02
CA PRO A 397 -4.50 5.56 -11.68
C PRO A 397 -4.24 5.37 -13.18
N SER A 398 -3.38 6.18 -13.82
CA SER A 398 -3.17 6.17 -15.29
C SER A 398 -2.83 4.79 -15.85
N THR A 399 -1.94 4.04 -15.21
CA THR A 399 -1.58 2.69 -15.65
C THR A 399 -2.81 1.79 -15.65
N ARG A 400 -3.60 1.79 -14.57
CA ARG A 400 -4.83 1.00 -14.50
C ARG A 400 -5.85 1.42 -15.55
N ASN A 401 -5.99 2.72 -15.79
CA ASN A 401 -6.90 3.26 -16.80
C ASN A 401 -6.57 2.72 -18.20
N THR A 402 -5.29 2.64 -18.58
CA THR A 402 -4.86 2.01 -19.84
C THR A 402 -5.29 0.54 -19.91
N PHE A 403 -5.07 -0.23 -18.84
CA PHE A 403 -5.46 -1.64 -18.79
C PHE A 403 -6.98 -1.84 -18.86
N ILE A 404 -7.78 -0.93 -18.28
CA ILE A 404 -9.24 -0.96 -18.39
C ILE A 404 -9.66 -0.82 -19.85
N GLU A 405 -9.07 0.11 -20.59
CA GLU A 405 -9.37 0.30 -22.01
C GLU A 405 -8.87 -0.88 -22.88
N GLU A 406 -7.72 -1.47 -22.56
CA GLU A 406 -7.22 -2.68 -23.22
C GLU A 406 -8.15 -3.87 -23.00
N ALA A 407 -8.57 -4.11 -21.75
CA ALA A 407 -9.55 -5.15 -21.41
C ALA A 407 -10.87 -4.95 -22.15
N ALA A 408 -11.28 -3.69 -22.35
CA ALA A 408 -12.46 -3.32 -23.11
C ALA A 408 -12.34 -3.54 -24.62
N ARG A 409 -11.15 -3.83 -25.17
CA ARG A 409 -10.98 -4.19 -26.59
C ARG A 409 -11.05 -5.70 -26.84
N ASP A 410 -10.83 -6.52 -25.81
CA ASP A 410 -10.95 -7.99 -25.88
C ASP A 410 -12.42 -8.42 -25.99
N GLU A 411 -12.76 -9.16 -27.05
CA GLU A 411 -14.13 -9.64 -27.34
C GLU A 411 -14.65 -10.61 -26.28
N ALA A 412 -13.76 -11.32 -25.58
CA ALA A 412 -14.15 -12.27 -24.54
C ALA A 412 -14.50 -11.57 -23.21
N THR A 413 -14.11 -10.30 -23.02
CA THR A 413 -14.37 -9.58 -21.78
C THR A 413 -15.86 -9.28 -21.60
N GLY A 414 -16.43 -9.83 -20.53
CA GLY A 414 -17.77 -9.49 -20.04
C GLY A 414 -17.74 -8.62 -18.78
N VAL A 415 -16.74 -8.83 -17.92
CA VAL A 415 -16.63 -8.13 -16.64
C VAL A 415 -15.22 -7.56 -16.45
N ILE A 416 -15.12 -6.28 -16.11
CA ILE A 416 -13.92 -5.65 -15.58
C ILE A 416 -14.11 -5.44 -14.09
N LEU A 417 -13.25 -6.07 -13.31
CA LEU A 417 -13.25 -6.04 -11.84
C LEU A 417 -12.04 -5.22 -11.38
N PHE A 418 -12.22 -4.29 -10.45
CA PHE A 418 -11.13 -3.48 -9.91
C PHE A 418 -11.41 -3.07 -8.46
N ASP A 419 -10.42 -2.52 -7.78
CA ASP A 419 -10.54 -1.95 -6.43
C ASP A 419 -10.50 -0.41 -6.46
N THR A 420 -11.08 0.23 -5.46
CA THR A 420 -10.94 1.68 -5.23
C THR A 420 -10.44 1.90 -3.82
N VAL A 421 -9.13 2.09 -3.67
CA VAL A 421 -8.48 2.26 -2.37
C VAL A 421 -8.42 3.75 -2.00
N LEU A 422 -8.94 4.10 -0.83
CA LEU A 422 -8.94 5.46 -0.28
C LEU A 422 -7.86 5.60 0.82
N GLY A 423 -7.93 6.67 1.60
CA GLY A 423 -7.03 6.95 2.72
C GLY A 423 -5.84 7.81 2.31
N TYR A 424 -4.99 8.13 3.28
CA TYR A 424 -3.76 8.89 3.03
C TYR A 424 -2.84 8.14 2.06
N GLY A 425 -2.03 8.88 1.30
CA GLY A 425 -1.12 8.33 0.29
C GLY A 425 -1.78 7.95 -1.04
N SER A 426 -3.06 7.57 -1.03
CA SER A 426 -3.84 7.33 -2.24
C SER A 426 -4.15 8.64 -2.99
N HIS A 427 -4.51 8.54 -4.27
CA HIS A 427 -4.96 9.66 -5.09
C HIS A 427 -6.11 10.43 -4.40
N ASP A 428 -6.23 11.73 -4.67
CA ASP A 428 -7.25 12.60 -4.05
C ASP A 428 -8.68 12.30 -4.56
N ASP A 429 -8.80 11.86 -5.82
CA ASP A 429 -10.07 11.48 -6.44
C ASP A 429 -9.98 10.19 -7.29
N PRO A 430 -9.73 9.01 -6.67
CA PRO A 430 -9.48 7.78 -7.42
C PRO A 430 -10.71 7.32 -8.22
N ALA A 431 -11.93 7.54 -7.71
CA ALA A 431 -13.16 7.24 -8.44
C ALA A 431 -13.33 8.15 -9.66
N GLY A 432 -13.07 9.46 -9.51
CA GLY A 432 -13.14 10.40 -10.63
C GLY A 432 -12.23 10.01 -11.79
N GLU A 433 -10.99 9.63 -11.50
CA GLU A 433 -10.04 9.20 -12.53
C GLU A 433 -10.41 7.87 -13.19
N VAL A 434 -10.84 6.86 -12.42
CA VAL A 434 -11.22 5.57 -13.01
C VAL A 434 -12.50 5.66 -13.83
N VAL A 435 -13.44 6.53 -13.45
CA VAL A 435 -14.70 6.76 -14.19
C VAL A 435 -14.43 7.25 -15.62
N LYS A 436 -13.38 8.04 -15.85
CA LYS A 436 -12.97 8.45 -17.21
C LYS A 436 -12.66 7.21 -18.07
N ALA A 437 -11.85 6.30 -17.55
CA ALA A 437 -11.50 5.06 -18.25
C ALA A 437 -12.70 4.12 -18.43
N VAL A 438 -13.59 4.04 -17.43
CA VAL A 438 -14.85 3.27 -17.53
C VAL A 438 -15.71 3.80 -18.67
N ASN A 439 -15.87 5.12 -18.81
CA ASN A 439 -16.66 5.72 -19.88
C ASN A 439 -16.05 5.49 -21.28
N ASN A 440 -14.72 5.57 -21.39
CA ASN A 440 -14.01 5.22 -22.63
C ASN A 440 -14.21 3.74 -22.98
N ALA A 441 -14.01 2.85 -22.01
CA ALA A 441 -14.21 1.41 -22.17
C ALA A 441 -15.65 1.05 -22.57
N LYS A 442 -16.66 1.76 -22.04
CA LYS A 442 -18.07 1.61 -22.47
C LYS A 442 -18.30 2.03 -23.91
N SER A 443 -17.67 3.12 -24.35
CA SER A 443 -17.72 3.55 -25.76
C SER A 443 -17.12 2.49 -26.68
N ILE A 444 -15.94 1.96 -26.34
CA ILE A 444 -15.27 0.86 -27.08
C ILE A 444 -16.19 -0.36 -27.17
N ALA A 445 -16.80 -0.76 -26.04
CA ALA A 445 -17.71 -1.90 -25.99
C ALA A 445 -18.97 -1.68 -26.86
N SER A 446 -19.56 -0.49 -26.80
CA SER A 446 -20.73 -0.15 -27.61
C SER A 446 -20.43 -0.17 -29.11
N GLU A 447 -19.25 0.30 -29.52
CA GLU A 447 -18.80 0.25 -30.93
C GLU A 447 -18.63 -1.19 -31.44
N GLN A 448 -18.24 -2.11 -30.55
CA GLN A 448 -18.12 -3.54 -30.83
C GLN A 448 -19.44 -4.31 -30.66
N GLY A 449 -20.53 -3.64 -30.24
CA GLY A 449 -21.82 -4.26 -29.99
C GLY A 449 -21.81 -5.29 -28.86
N LYS A 450 -20.99 -5.07 -27.83
CA LYS A 450 -20.85 -5.98 -26.67
C LYS A 450 -21.31 -5.34 -25.36
N GLU A 451 -21.74 -6.18 -24.42
CA GLU A 451 -22.17 -5.77 -23.08
C GLU A 451 -21.00 -5.80 -22.09
N LEU A 452 -20.60 -4.67 -21.51
CA LEU A 452 -19.45 -4.62 -20.60
C LEU A 452 -19.84 -4.15 -19.21
N TYR A 453 -19.60 -4.99 -18.21
CA TYR A 453 -19.87 -4.68 -16.80
C TYR A 453 -18.62 -4.32 -16.03
N PHE A 454 -18.81 -3.41 -15.06
CA PHE A 454 -17.76 -2.90 -14.20
C PHE A 454 -18.18 -3.18 -12.77
N VAL A 455 -17.34 -3.88 -12.02
CA VAL A 455 -17.58 -4.22 -10.62
C VAL A 455 -16.40 -3.73 -9.80
N THR A 456 -16.68 -3.12 -8.66
CA THR A 456 -15.65 -2.60 -7.76
C THR A 456 -16.05 -2.73 -6.31
N SER A 457 -15.08 -2.63 -5.42
CA SER A 457 -15.28 -2.38 -4.00
C SER A 457 -14.43 -1.20 -3.56
N ILE A 458 -14.91 -0.47 -2.55
CA ILE A 458 -14.18 0.67 -1.99
C ILE A 458 -13.52 0.24 -0.68
N CYS A 459 -12.19 0.18 -0.69
CA CYS A 459 -11.36 -0.05 0.49
C CYS A 459 -11.10 1.31 1.18
N GLY A 460 -11.96 1.65 2.13
CA GLY A 460 -11.82 2.86 2.95
C GLY A 460 -13.02 3.12 3.86
N THR A 461 -12.99 4.26 4.55
CA THR A 461 -14.00 4.68 5.53
C THR A 461 -14.61 6.03 5.18
N SER A 462 -15.72 6.39 5.84
CA SER A 462 -16.35 7.71 5.70
C SER A 462 -15.50 8.87 6.22
N LYS A 463 -14.37 8.60 6.90
CA LYS A 463 -13.46 9.61 7.46
C LYS A 463 -12.22 9.85 6.61
N ASP A 464 -12.03 9.05 5.57
CA ASP A 464 -10.92 9.22 4.63
C ASP A 464 -11.03 10.56 3.88
N PRO A 465 -9.89 11.18 3.52
CA PRO A 465 -9.87 12.52 2.93
C PRO A 465 -10.63 12.62 1.60
N GLN A 466 -10.76 11.52 0.85
CA GLN A 466 -11.47 11.47 -0.43
C GLN A 466 -13.00 11.46 -0.31
N THR A 467 -13.55 11.33 0.91
CA THR A 467 -14.98 11.19 1.21
C THR A 467 -15.63 9.97 0.55
N PHE A 468 -15.79 8.88 1.32
CA PHE A 468 -16.33 7.60 0.84
C PHE A 468 -17.62 7.71 0.00
N GLU A 469 -18.61 8.46 0.48
CA GLU A 469 -19.90 8.60 -0.20
C GLU A 469 -19.78 9.34 -1.55
N GLU A 470 -18.88 10.32 -1.67
CA GLU A 470 -18.65 11.01 -2.93
C GLU A 470 -18.01 10.08 -3.96
N GLN A 471 -17.01 9.29 -3.54
CA GLN A 471 -16.37 8.29 -4.39
C GLN A 471 -17.36 7.22 -4.84
N LYS A 472 -18.19 6.70 -3.92
CA LYS A 472 -19.28 5.74 -4.21
C LYS A 472 -20.28 6.29 -5.20
N ASN A 473 -20.74 7.54 -5.01
CA ASN A 473 -21.70 8.18 -5.89
C ASN A 473 -21.16 8.40 -7.31
N LYS A 474 -19.87 8.76 -7.47
CA LYS A 474 -19.23 8.88 -8.80
C LYS A 474 -19.24 7.55 -9.55
N LEU A 475 -18.89 6.46 -8.88
CA LEU A 475 -18.89 5.11 -9.46
C LEU A 475 -20.30 4.66 -9.86
N ILE A 476 -21.28 4.83 -8.96
CA ILE A 476 -22.69 4.48 -9.24
C ILE A 476 -23.24 5.30 -10.41
N ALA A 477 -22.97 6.61 -10.46
CA ALA A 477 -23.40 7.48 -11.55
C ALA A 477 -22.80 7.05 -12.91
N ALA A 478 -21.61 6.47 -12.91
CA ALA A 478 -20.98 5.88 -14.08
C ALA A 478 -21.48 4.47 -14.39
N ASN A 479 -22.55 3.97 -13.75
CA ASN A 479 -23.06 2.60 -13.85
C ASN A 479 -21.97 1.54 -13.58
N VAL A 480 -21.18 1.74 -12.54
CA VAL A 480 -20.31 0.73 -11.93
C VAL A 480 -21.08 0.08 -10.78
N ILE A 481 -21.01 -1.25 -10.66
CA ILE A 481 -21.57 -1.99 -9.53
C ILE A 481 -20.58 -1.87 -8.37
N VAL A 482 -20.98 -1.20 -7.30
CA VAL A 482 -20.15 -0.98 -6.10
C VAL A 482 -20.59 -1.93 -5.00
N GLU A 483 -19.73 -2.89 -4.67
CA GLU A 483 -19.93 -3.86 -3.60
C GLU A 483 -19.25 -3.41 -2.31
N GLU A 484 -19.71 -3.96 -1.20
CA GLU A 484 -19.27 -3.54 0.13
C GLU A 484 -17.87 -4.07 0.51
N SER A 485 -17.37 -5.12 -0.16
CA SER A 485 -16.05 -5.72 0.04
C SER A 485 -15.50 -6.35 -1.24
N ASN A 486 -14.20 -6.66 -1.24
CA ASN A 486 -13.57 -7.31 -2.39
C ASN A 486 -14.13 -8.70 -2.69
N VAL A 487 -14.35 -9.55 -1.67
CA VAL A 487 -14.96 -10.89 -1.88
C VAL A 487 -16.36 -10.78 -2.51
N ARG A 488 -17.14 -9.75 -2.15
CA ARG A 488 -18.46 -9.49 -2.76
C ARG A 488 -18.35 -9.01 -4.20
N ALA A 489 -17.37 -8.16 -4.51
CA ALA A 489 -17.08 -7.75 -5.89
C ALA A 489 -16.72 -8.95 -6.78
N VAL A 490 -15.95 -9.90 -6.24
CA VAL A 490 -15.62 -11.17 -6.93
C VAL A 490 -16.86 -12.04 -7.10
N LYS A 491 -17.67 -12.21 -6.04
CA LYS A 491 -18.95 -12.95 -6.08
C LYS A 491 -19.86 -12.42 -7.18
N THR A 492 -20.09 -11.10 -7.20
CA THR A 492 -20.93 -10.46 -8.20
C THR A 492 -20.36 -10.60 -9.62
N SER A 493 -19.04 -10.55 -9.79
CA SER A 493 -18.40 -10.78 -11.09
C SER A 493 -18.61 -12.22 -11.60
N LEU A 494 -18.54 -13.22 -10.71
CA LEU A 494 -18.81 -14.62 -11.02
C LEU A 494 -20.29 -14.85 -11.37
N GLU A 495 -21.20 -14.25 -10.62
CA GLU A 495 -22.65 -14.38 -10.85
C GLU A 495 -23.07 -13.77 -12.19
N LEU A 496 -22.44 -12.67 -12.63
CA LEU A 496 -22.65 -12.11 -13.97
C LEU A 496 -22.27 -13.10 -15.09
N LEU A 497 -21.34 -14.03 -14.83
CA LEU A 497 -21.01 -15.14 -15.73
C LEU A 497 -21.84 -16.40 -15.49
N GLY A 498 -22.87 -16.35 -14.64
CA GLY A 498 -23.67 -17.52 -14.26
C GLY A 498 -22.92 -18.55 -13.42
N LYS A 499 -21.90 -18.11 -12.68
CA LYS A 499 -21.15 -18.92 -11.69
C LYS A 499 -21.54 -18.50 -10.29
N GLU A 500 -21.51 -19.43 -9.34
CA GLU A 500 -21.82 -19.15 -7.95
C GLU A 500 -20.58 -19.35 -7.10
N LEU A 501 -20.19 -18.32 -6.33
CA LEU A 501 -19.19 -18.47 -5.28
C LEU A 501 -19.88 -19.14 -4.08
N PRO A 502 -19.45 -20.34 -3.65
CA PRO A 502 -20.03 -20.98 -2.48
C PRO A 502 -19.93 -20.05 -1.28
N THR A 503 -21.00 -19.98 -0.48
CA THR A 503 -20.94 -19.29 0.81
C THR A 503 -19.85 -19.94 1.66
N THR A 504 -18.87 -19.15 2.07
CA THR A 504 -17.75 -19.64 2.86
C THR A 504 -18.22 -20.04 4.27
N THR A 505 -17.48 -20.99 4.82
CA THR A 505 -17.77 -21.87 5.94
C THR A 505 -18.10 -21.13 7.23
N THR A 506 -19.38 -21.16 7.64
CA THR A 506 -19.84 -20.61 8.92
C THR A 506 -19.82 -21.62 10.07
N ASP A 507 -19.55 -22.89 9.82
CA ASP A 507 -19.52 -23.97 10.82
C ASP A 507 -18.29 -24.87 10.65
N LEU A 508 -17.08 -24.32 10.83
CA LEU A 508 -15.87 -25.14 10.93
C LEU A 508 -15.80 -25.83 12.30
N PRO A 509 -15.33 -27.09 12.39
CA PRO A 509 -15.09 -27.75 13.66
C PRO A 509 -14.02 -27.01 14.47
N VAL A 510 -14.11 -27.07 15.79
CA VAL A 510 -13.10 -26.52 16.70
C VAL A 510 -12.22 -27.64 17.21
N GLU A 511 -10.91 -27.53 17.00
CA GLU A 511 -9.89 -28.45 17.48
C GLU A 511 -9.20 -27.93 18.73
N GLU A 512 -8.98 -28.81 19.70
CA GLU A 512 -8.13 -28.52 20.86
C GLU A 512 -6.67 -28.83 20.51
N LYS A 513 -5.84 -27.80 20.43
CA LYS A 513 -4.38 -27.93 20.27
C LYS A 513 -3.69 -27.17 21.39
N ALA A 514 -2.85 -27.88 22.14
CA ALA A 514 -2.10 -27.27 23.23
C ALA A 514 -0.97 -26.38 22.69
N ALA A 515 -0.78 -25.22 23.33
CA ALA A 515 0.41 -24.41 23.13
C ALA A 515 1.66 -25.20 23.56
N GLN A 516 2.72 -25.13 22.76
CA GLN A 516 4.02 -25.66 23.17
C GLN A 516 4.70 -24.71 24.18
N PRO A 517 5.63 -25.17 25.02
CA PRO A 517 6.32 -24.30 25.98
C PRO A 517 6.99 -23.07 25.32
N GLU A 518 7.44 -23.22 24.09
CA GLU A 518 8.06 -22.18 23.27
C GLU A 518 7.06 -21.10 22.77
N ALA A 519 5.75 -21.31 22.99
CA ALA A 519 4.69 -20.36 22.66
C ALA A 519 4.53 -19.24 23.69
N GLU A 520 5.24 -19.28 24.83
CA GLU A 520 5.13 -18.27 25.87
C GLU A 520 5.41 -16.86 25.30
N VAL A 521 4.56 -15.91 25.65
CA VAL A 521 4.66 -14.54 25.17
C VAL A 521 5.70 -13.80 26.02
N SER A 522 6.91 -13.66 25.49
CA SER A 522 7.96 -12.86 26.10
C SER A 522 7.50 -11.43 26.39
N GLU A 523 7.94 -10.89 27.53
CA GLU A 523 7.71 -9.49 27.89
C GLU A 523 8.31 -8.56 26.82
N VAL A 524 7.50 -7.60 26.33
CA VAL A 524 7.98 -6.63 25.36
C VAL A 524 8.62 -5.44 26.08
N SER A 525 9.54 -4.76 25.39
CA SER A 525 10.24 -3.63 25.98
C SER A 525 9.28 -2.47 26.31
N GLN A 526 9.66 -1.65 27.29
CA GLN A 526 8.94 -0.42 27.60
C GLN A 526 8.86 0.56 26.42
N LYS A 527 9.81 0.48 25.46
CA LYS A 527 9.80 1.32 24.25
C LYS A 527 8.70 0.89 23.28
N ILE A 528 8.55 -0.42 23.07
CA ILE A 528 7.44 -0.97 22.28
C ILE A 528 6.11 -0.57 22.92
N MET A 529 5.98 -0.69 24.23
CA MET A 529 4.76 -0.27 24.93
C MET A 529 4.52 1.25 24.84
N ASP A 530 5.57 2.07 24.94
CA ASP A 530 5.45 3.52 24.73
C ASP A 530 4.96 3.87 23.31
N LEU A 531 5.40 3.12 22.29
CA LEU A 531 4.94 3.31 20.92
C LEU A 531 3.43 3.06 20.76
N LEU A 532 2.89 2.07 21.47
CA LEU A 532 1.46 1.73 21.41
C LEU A 532 0.59 2.60 22.35
N VAL A 533 1.11 3.02 23.49
CA VAL A 533 0.29 3.78 24.45
C VAL A 533 0.22 5.27 24.10
N ASN A 534 1.26 5.81 23.46
CA ASN A 534 1.34 7.23 23.14
C ASN A 534 1.22 7.47 21.63
N LYS A 535 0.75 8.68 21.25
CA LYS A 535 0.77 9.11 19.85
C LYS A 535 2.23 9.14 19.33
N PRO A 536 2.49 8.71 18.08
CA PRO A 536 3.84 8.71 17.50
C PRO A 536 4.53 10.08 17.51
N ARG A 537 5.84 10.06 17.77
CA ARG A 537 6.73 11.24 17.73
C ARG A 537 7.83 10.93 16.74
N VAL A 538 7.66 11.44 15.53
CA VAL A 538 8.26 10.90 14.32
C VAL A 538 9.37 11.82 13.81
N VAL A 539 10.55 11.27 13.60
CA VAL A 539 11.52 11.84 12.67
C VAL A 539 11.15 11.35 11.28
N ASN A 540 10.51 12.20 10.48
CA ASN A 540 10.13 11.85 9.12
C ASN A 540 11.31 12.09 8.19
N VAL A 541 11.73 11.06 7.45
CA VAL A 541 12.91 11.08 6.58
C VAL A 541 12.46 10.72 5.16
N GLY A 542 12.51 11.68 4.25
CA GLY A 542 12.01 11.51 2.88
C GLY A 542 10.78 12.37 2.62
N LEU A 543 9.70 11.76 2.13
CA LEU A 543 8.48 12.42 1.69
C LEU A 543 7.86 13.29 2.79
N ALA A 544 7.89 14.62 2.58
CA ALA A 544 7.27 15.57 3.50
C ALA A 544 5.74 15.42 3.56
N SER A 545 5.11 14.84 2.52
CA SER A 545 3.67 14.61 2.46
C SER A 545 3.14 13.65 3.54
N PHE A 546 3.99 12.86 4.20
CA PHE A 546 3.58 12.02 5.33
C PHE A 546 3.49 12.78 6.66
N ALA A 547 4.13 13.93 6.80
CA ALA A 547 4.15 14.70 8.05
C ALA A 547 2.76 15.26 8.44
N PRO A 548 1.98 15.88 7.53
CA PRO A 548 0.66 16.41 7.87
C PRO A 548 -0.28 15.36 8.46
N THR A 549 -0.27 14.14 7.95
CA THR A 549 -1.12 13.04 8.46
C THR A 549 -0.87 12.77 9.94
N VAL A 550 0.41 12.70 10.33
CA VAL A 550 0.80 12.44 11.72
C VAL A 550 0.33 13.56 12.64
N ILE A 551 0.51 14.82 12.23
CA ILE A 551 0.15 16.00 13.02
C ILE A 551 -1.37 16.13 13.17
N ASN A 552 -2.11 15.95 12.08
CA ASN A 552 -3.56 16.05 12.06
C ASN A 552 -4.24 15.02 12.98
N HIS A 553 -3.52 13.95 13.36
CA HIS A 553 -3.99 12.90 14.28
C HIS A 553 -3.31 12.95 15.66
N GLY A 554 -2.70 14.09 16.01
CA GLY A 554 -2.15 14.35 17.35
C GLY A 554 -0.76 13.78 17.60
N GLY A 555 -0.08 13.29 16.57
CA GLY A 555 1.34 12.97 16.63
C GLY A 555 2.22 14.23 16.53
N LYS A 556 3.53 14.06 16.72
CA LYS A 556 4.53 15.11 16.52
C LYS A 556 5.47 14.71 15.41
N VAL A 557 5.94 15.68 14.63
CA VAL A 557 6.90 15.44 13.55
C VAL A 557 8.05 16.44 13.60
N VAL A 558 9.24 15.96 13.30
CA VAL A 558 10.33 16.78 12.75
C VAL A 558 10.66 16.24 11.36
N GLN A 559 10.71 17.12 10.38
CA GLN A 559 11.00 16.74 9.00
C GLN A 559 12.50 16.77 8.79
N TYR A 560 13.10 15.61 8.54
CA TYR A 560 14.46 15.49 8.06
C TYR A 560 14.46 15.51 6.52
N ASP A 561 14.82 16.66 5.96
CA ASP A 561 15.11 16.88 4.54
C ASP A 561 16.39 16.14 4.14
N TRP A 562 16.26 14.83 4.02
CA TRP A 562 17.34 13.94 3.69
C TRP A 562 17.77 14.15 2.23
N GLN A 563 19.08 14.10 2.01
CA GLN A 563 19.68 14.11 0.68
C GLN A 563 20.79 13.06 0.65
N PRO A 564 21.03 12.42 -0.50
CA PRO A 564 22.11 11.47 -0.60
C PRO A 564 23.45 12.16 -0.33
N VAL A 565 24.26 11.55 0.55
CA VAL A 565 25.58 12.06 0.91
C VAL A 565 26.41 12.29 -0.34
N ALA A 566 27.24 13.35 -0.34
CA ALA A 566 28.08 13.72 -1.47
C ALA A 566 27.28 13.95 -2.77
N GLY A 567 26.01 14.36 -2.65
CA GLY A 567 25.13 14.59 -3.79
C GLY A 567 24.92 13.33 -4.63
N GLY A 568 24.82 12.15 -4.02
CA GLY A 568 24.59 10.87 -4.73
C GLY A 568 25.83 10.21 -5.32
N ASN A 569 27.03 10.76 -5.11
CA ASN A 569 28.27 10.13 -5.56
C ASN A 569 28.67 8.96 -4.66
N GLU A 570 28.38 7.72 -5.07
CA GLU A 570 28.66 6.51 -4.29
C GLU A 570 30.11 6.36 -3.85
N ARG A 571 31.07 6.75 -4.70
CA ARG A 571 32.50 6.63 -4.38
C ARG A 571 32.87 7.58 -3.25
N LEU A 572 32.42 8.82 -3.32
CA LEU A 572 32.68 9.81 -2.27
C LEU A 572 31.92 9.47 -0.98
N ALA A 573 30.70 8.96 -1.09
CA ALA A 573 29.92 8.46 0.05
C ALA A 573 30.64 7.29 0.77
N LYS A 574 31.16 6.30 0.03
CA LYS A 574 31.95 5.19 0.59
C LYS A 574 33.25 5.65 1.26
N ILE A 575 33.87 6.72 0.77
CA ILE A 575 35.06 7.31 1.41
C ILE A 575 34.68 7.99 2.72
N LEU A 576 33.62 8.81 2.72
CA LEU A 576 33.14 9.50 3.92
C LEU A 576 32.69 8.53 5.01
N ALA A 577 32.01 7.44 4.63
CA ALA A 577 31.56 6.40 5.57
C ALA A 577 32.72 5.64 6.24
N LYS A 578 33.92 5.62 5.65
CA LYS A 578 35.13 5.03 6.26
C LYS A 578 35.89 6.01 7.17
N LEU A 579 35.51 7.30 7.16
CA LEU A 579 36.14 8.36 7.96
C LEU A 579 35.34 8.72 9.20
N GLN A 580 34.10 8.22 9.31
CA GLN A 580 33.23 8.30 10.48
C GLN A 580 33.28 6.97 11.23
#